data_AF-A0A924RT08-F1
#
_entry.id   AF-A0A924RT08-F1
#
_cell.length_a   1.000
_cell.length_b   1.000
_cell.length_c   1.000
_cell.angle_alpha   90.00
_cell.angle_beta   90.00
_cell.angle_gamma   90.00
#
_symmetry.space_group_name_H-M   'P 1'
#
loop_
_entity.id
_entity.type
_entity.pdbx_description
1 polymer ?
#
loop_
_entity_poly.entity_id
_entity_poly.type
_entity_poly.pdbx_seq_one_letter_code
_entity_poly.pdbx_strand_id
1 'polypeptide(L)' 'MLKDVSYQANTQEFWNSCSAVADEKDYRLGGAFNDGKGQPSQSNAVSHGSSTTRFDGVNVINTARKI' A
#
# COMPACT_ATOMS: atom_id res chain seq x y z
N MET A 1 1.57 6.80 -15.90
CA MET A 1 1.94 5.96 -14.74
C MET A 1 3.45 5.94 -14.62
N LEU A 2 4.00 6.22 -13.43
CA LEU A 2 5.44 6.08 -13.14
C LEU A 2 5.80 4.59 -12.99
N LYS A 3 7.07 4.24 -13.20
CA LYS A 3 7.63 2.89 -13.02
C LYS A 3 8.77 2.94 -11.99
N ASP A 4 9.11 1.78 -11.41
CA ASP A 4 10.24 1.62 -10.48
C ASP A 4 10.15 2.57 -9.27
N VAL A 5 8.94 2.65 -8.69
CA VAL A 5 8.65 3.48 -7.53
C VAL A 5 8.39 2.60 -6.31
N SER A 6 8.95 2.98 -5.18
CA SER A 6 8.64 2.41 -3.85
C SER A 6 8.53 3.54 -2.83
N TYR A 7 7.84 3.31 -1.72
CA TYR A 7 7.77 4.26 -0.61
C TYR A 7 8.44 3.67 0.63
N GLN A 8 8.99 4.54 1.47
CA GLN A 8 9.62 4.16 2.73
C GLN A 8 9.08 5.02 3.87
N ALA A 9 8.55 4.38 4.91
CA ALA A 9 8.06 5.03 6.11
C ALA A 9 7.97 4.04 7.28
N ASN A 10 7.99 4.55 8.51
CA ASN A 10 7.54 3.77 9.67
C ASN A 10 6.02 3.62 9.61
N THR A 11 5.47 2.47 10.04
CA THR A 11 4.03 2.19 10.03
C THR A 11 3.20 3.28 10.72
N GLN A 12 3.62 3.72 11.91
CA GLN A 12 2.87 4.73 12.66
C GLN A 12 2.86 6.09 11.95
N GLU A 13 4.02 6.51 11.44
CA GLU A 13 4.15 7.77 10.69
C GLU A 13 3.34 7.74 9.39
N PHE A 14 3.38 6.63 8.65
CA PHE A 14 2.62 6.46 7.42
C PHE A 14 1.12 6.56 7.66
N TRP A 15 0.58 5.81 8.62
CA TRP A 15 -0.86 5.85 8.88
C TRP A 15 -1.31 7.18 9.47
N ASN A 16 -0.49 7.83 10.29
CA ASN A 16 -0.76 9.17 10.79
C ASN A 16 -0.70 10.25 9.70
N SER A 17 -0.09 9.98 8.54
CA SER A 17 -0.07 10.92 7.41
C SER A 17 -1.27 10.81 6.47
N CYS A 18 -2.21 9.91 6.75
CA CYS A 18 -3.48 9.82 6.05
C CYS A 18 -4.33 11.06 6.34
N SER A 19 -4.44 11.97 5.37
CA SER A 19 -5.14 13.25 5.53
C SER A 19 -6.54 13.28 4.93
N ALA A 20 -6.86 12.34 4.04
CA ALA A 20 -8.20 12.22 3.47
C ALA A 20 -8.51 10.79 3.04
N VAL A 21 -9.79 10.42 3.15
CA VAL A 21 -10.36 9.14 2.71
C VAL A 21 -11.61 9.47 1.89
N ALA A 22 -11.74 8.88 0.71
CA ALA A 22 -12.95 9.01 -0.10
C ALA A 22 -14.15 8.32 0.58
N ASP A 23 -15.37 8.73 0.19
CA ASP A 23 -16.59 8.21 0.79
C ASP A 23 -16.81 6.71 0.50
N GLU A 24 -17.90 6.16 1.04
CA GLU A 24 -18.26 4.75 0.89
C GLU A 24 -18.55 4.35 -0.56
N LYS A 25 -18.88 5.30 -1.44
CA LYS A 25 -19.18 5.01 -2.85
C LYS A 25 -17.93 4.67 -3.63
N ASP A 26 -16.75 5.08 -3.15
CA ASP A 26 -15.46 4.76 -3.75
C ASP A 26 -14.84 3.46 -3.21
N TYR A 27 -15.46 2.84 -2.20
CA TYR A 27 -14.93 1.61 -1.61
C TYR A 27 -14.82 0.48 -2.64
N ARG A 28 -13.65 -0.17 -2.69
CA ARG A 28 -13.38 -1.33 -3.56
C ARG A 28 -12.81 -2.47 -2.74
N LEU A 29 -13.29 -3.69 -2.98
CA LEU A 29 -12.72 -4.92 -2.41
C LEU A 29 -11.80 -5.57 -3.45
N GLY A 30 -10.50 -5.59 -3.15
CA GLY A 30 -9.50 -6.37 -3.88
C GLY A 30 -9.26 -7.73 -3.23
N GLY A 31 -8.79 -8.69 -4.02
CA GLY A 31 -8.43 -10.02 -3.52
C GLY A 31 -7.23 -10.61 -4.25
N ALA A 32 -6.54 -11.52 -3.58
CA ALA A 32 -5.42 -12.29 -4.13
C ALA A 32 -5.52 -13.76 -3.68
N PHE A 33 -5.10 -14.68 -4.55
CA PHE A 33 -5.07 -16.12 -4.25
C PHE A 33 -3.91 -16.54 -3.35
N ASN A 34 -3.00 -15.61 -3.06
CA ASN A 34 -1.82 -15.81 -2.22
C ASN A 34 -1.73 -14.68 -1.20
N ASP A 35 -1.40 -15.01 0.06
CA ASP A 35 -1.32 -14.03 1.15
C ASP A 35 0.05 -13.33 1.23
N GLY A 36 1.02 -13.77 0.41
CA GLY A 36 2.31 -13.10 0.23
C GLY A 36 3.20 -13.11 1.47
N LYS A 37 2.93 -13.96 2.48
CA LYS A 37 3.77 -14.05 3.68
C LYS A 37 5.13 -14.64 3.32
N GLY A 38 6.19 -13.96 3.74
CA GLY A 38 7.58 -14.35 3.43
C GLY A 38 8.06 -15.57 4.22
N GLN A 39 7.97 -15.54 5.56
CA GLN A 39 8.40 -16.65 6.41
C GLN A 39 7.62 -16.72 7.74
N PRO A 40 7.01 -17.86 8.13
CA PRO A 40 6.85 -19.07 7.31
C PRO A 40 6.01 -18.77 6.06
N SER A 41 6.37 -19.38 4.93
CA SER A 41 5.55 -19.27 3.72
C SER A 41 4.15 -19.81 4.00
N GLN A 42 3.14 -19.03 3.64
CA GLN A 42 1.74 -19.43 3.69
C GLN A 42 1.09 -19.10 2.35
N SER A 43 0.02 -19.82 2.05
CA SER A 43 -0.79 -19.58 0.87
C SER A 43 -2.25 -19.72 1.26
N ASN A 44 -2.98 -18.62 1.19
CA ASN A 44 -4.41 -18.55 1.44
C ASN A 44 -5.02 -17.48 0.53
N ALA A 45 -6.30 -17.63 0.22
CA ALA A 45 -7.06 -16.53 -0.36
C ALA A 45 -7.20 -15.40 0.65
N VAL A 46 -6.86 -14.18 0.24
CA VAL A 46 -6.96 -12.97 1.07
C VAL A 46 -7.69 -11.88 0.31
N SER A 47 -8.39 -11.02 1.07
CA SER A 47 -9.06 -9.84 0.55
C SER A 47 -8.68 -8.61 1.36
N HIS A 48 -8.51 -7.49 0.67
CA HIS A 48 -8.28 -6.18 1.27
C HIS A 48 -9.19 -5.18 0.57
N GLY A 49 -10.00 -4.45 1.34
CA GLY A 49 -10.85 -3.42 0.78
C GLY A 49 -10.51 -2.06 1.36
N SER A 50 -10.52 -1.04 0.49
CA SER A 50 -10.30 0.34 0.87
C SER A 50 -10.98 1.28 -0.12
N SER A 51 -11.35 2.47 0.35
CA SER A 51 -11.58 3.63 -0.51
C SER A 51 -10.24 4.24 -0.90
N THR A 52 -10.22 5.11 -1.91
CA THR A 52 -9.04 5.90 -2.24
C THR A 52 -8.66 6.79 -1.05
N THR A 53 -7.38 6.81 -0.69
CA THR A 53 -6.87 7.61 0.44
C THR A 53 -5.70 8.48 -0.01
N ARG A 54 -5.54 9.62 0.68
CA ARG A 54 -4.42 10.53 0.50
C ARG A 54 -3.50 10.44 1.70
N PHE A 55 -2.23 10.15 1.44
CA PHE A 55 -1.16 10.19 2.42
C PHE A 55 -0.20 11.33 2.08
N ASP A 56 0.04 12.23 3.02
CA ASP A 56 0.91 13.38 2.80
C ASP A 56 2.35 13.11 3.27
N GLY A 57 3.33 13.75 2.62
CA GLY A 57 4.73 13.72 3.05
C GLY A 57 5.43 12.34 3.01
N VAL A 58 4.86 11.34 2.33
CA VAL A 58 5.47 10.01 2.19
C VAL A 58 6.69 10.09 1.27
N ASN A 59 7.84 9.62 1.75
CA ASN A 59 9.05 9.55 0.94
C ASN A 59 8.93 8.45 -0.13
N VAL A 60 9.01 8.85 -1.40
CA VAL A 60 8.96 7.95 -2.56
C VAL A 60 10.35 7.90 -3.20
N ILE A 61 10.88 6.70 -3.37
CA ILE A 61 12.20 6.43 -3.96
C ILE A 61 12.06 5.85 -5.36
N ASN A 62 13.04 6.15 -6.22
CA ASN A 62 13.22 5.49 -7.50
C ASN A 62 14.09 4.24 -7.30
N THR A 63 13.50 3.06 -7.44
CA THR A 63 14.16 1.77 -7.22
C THR A 63 15.09 1.35 -8.37
N ALA A 64 15.05 2.03 -9.51
CA ALA A 64 15.99 1.82 -10.61
C ALA A 64 17.29 2.62 -10.46
N ARG A 65 17.38 3.54 -9.49
CA ARG A 65 18.59 4.33 -9.23
C ARG A 65 19.73 3.40 -8.78
N LYS A 66 20.85 3.46 -9.50
CA LYS A 66 22.12 2.86 -9.05
C LYS A 66 22.75 3.76 -7.99
N ILE A 67 23.10 3.18 -6.85
CA ILE A 67 23.87 3.83 -5.77
C ILE A 67 25.34 3.87 -6.17
#